data_AF-A0A7J8X4P5-F1
#
_entry.id   AF-A0A7J8X4P5-F1
#
_cell.length_a   1.000
_cell.length_b   1.000
_cell.length_c   1.000
_cell.angle_alpha   90.00
_cell.angle_beta   90.00
_cell.angle_gamma   90.00
#
_symmetry.space_group_name_H-M   'P 1'
#
loop_
_entity.id
_entity.type
_entity.pdbx_description
1 polymer ?
#
loop_
_entity_poly.entity_id
_entity_poly.type
_entity_poly.pdbx_seq_one_letter_code
_entity_poly.pdbx_strand_id
1 'polypeptide(L)'
;MAPKLVHQASHTMPPEKIEIFKSLDDWARDNILIHLKHVDKCWQPKDFLPDPSSDGFEDQVRELRERAKEIPDEYFVVLVGDMITEEALPTYQTMLNTLDGTRDETGASPTSWATWTRAWTAEENRHTDLLNKYLYLCGRVDMRQVEKTIQYLIGSGMDPGTENSPYLGFIYTTFQERATFISHGNTARLAKVHGDMNLAQLCGSIAADEKRHETAYTKILEKLFEIDPDGSVLAFADMMRKKISMPAHLMYDGSDENLFDHYSSVAQRIGVYTARDYADIVEYLVDRWKLKELIGLSPEGREAQEFVCGLAPRIRKLEERAQLRAKESPSVPFSWVSGREVKL
;
A
#
# COMPACT_ATOMS: atom_id res chain seq x y z
N MET A 1 -16.81 -15.52 -9.72
CA MET A 1 -16.74 -14.54 -10.84
C MET A 1 -15.89 -13.36 -10.36
N ALA A 2 -15.06 -12.72 -11.19
CA ALA A 2 -14.24 -11.60 -10.70
C ALA A 2 -15.14 -10.47 -10.15
N PRO A 3 -14.85 -9.91 -8.95
CA PRO A 3 -15.68 -8.87 -8.38
C PRO A 3 -15.67 -7.60 -9.26
N LYS A 4 -16.78 -6.86 -9.30
CA LYS A 4 -16.92 -5.65 -10.14
C LYS A 4 -17.16 -4.41 -9.29
N LEU A 5 -16.65 -3.28 -9.77
CA LEU A 5 -16.83 -1.96 -9.18
C LEU A 5 -18.28 -1.46 -9.35
N VAL A 6 -18.76 -0.70 -8.36
CA VAL A 6 -20.08 -0.07 -8.35
C VAL A 6 -19.86 1.42 -8.09
N HIS A 7 -20.22 2.26 -9.07
CA HIS A 7 -20.08 3.74 -9.11
C HIS A 7 -18.72 4.27 -9.59
N GLN A 8 -18.74 5.23 -10.53
CA GLN A 8 -17.55 5.93 -11.04
C GLN A 8 -17.87 7.43 -11.21
N ALA A 9 -17.58 8.23 -10.19
CA ALA A 9 -17.43 9.67 -10.37
C ALA A 9 -16.03 9.94 -10.94
N SER A 10 -15.91 10.89 -11.85
CA SER A 10 -14.64 11.26 -12.48
C SER A 10 -14.54 12.78 -12.58
N HIS A 11 -13.32 13.29 -12.53
CA HIS A 11 -13.00 14.72 -12.65
C HIS A 11 -13.81 15.60 -11.69
N THR A 12 -13.85 15.24 -10.40
CA THR A 12 -14.61 15.99 -9.38
C THR A 12 -13.88 17.22 -8.86
N MET A 13 -12.56 17.32 -9.10
CA MET A 13 -11.79 18.54 -8.81
C MET A 13 -12.16 19.65 -9.81
N PRO A 14 -12.43 20.89 -9.36
CA PRO A 14 -12.64 22.02 -10.25
C PRO A 14 -11.46 22.24 -11.21
N PRO A 15 -11.69 22.42 -12.53
CA PRO A 15 -10.61 22.52 -13.53
C PRO A 15 -9.59 23.63 -13.24
N GLU A 16 -10.00 24.74 -12.63
CA GLU A 16 -9.12 25.84 -12.24
C GLU A 16 -8.05 25.42 -11.23
N LYS A 17 -8.29 24.38 -10.42
CA LYS A 17 -7.31 23.86 -9.44
C LYS A 17 -6.16 23.10 -10.10
N ILE A 18 -6.25 22.75 -11.38
CA ILE A 18 -5.12 22.19 -12.14
C ILE A 18 -3.92 23.16 -12.12
N GLU A 19 -4.18 24.48 -12.15
CA GLU A 19 -3.12 25.50 -12.15
C GLU A 19 -2.31 25.49 -10.84
N ILE A 20 -2.87 25.00 -9.73
CA ILE A 20 -2.13 24.84 -8.47
C ILE A 20 -0.96 23.89 -8.69
N PHE A 21 -1.20 22.70 -9.25
CA PHE A 21 -0.18 21.68 -9.47
C PHE A 21 0.84 22.10 -10.54
N LYS A 22 0.41 22.82 -11.58
CA LYS A 22 1.35 23.42 -12.55
C LYS A 22 2.28 24.43 -11.89
N SER A 23 1.74 25.30 -11.02
CA SER A 23 2.55 26.30 -10.31
C SER A 23 3.52 25.69 -9.29
N LEU A 24 3.23 24.47 -8.83
CA LEU A 24 4.04 23.73 -7.86
C LEU A 24 5.09 22.82 -8.49
N ASP A 25 5.31 22.84 -9.82
CA ASP A 25 6.30 21.96 -10.45
C ASP A 25 7.73 22.16 -9.91
N ASP A 26 8.20 23.42 -9.86
CA ASP A 26 9.51 23.75 -9.26
C ASP A 26 9.58 23.37 -7.79
N TRP A 27 8.49 23.59 -7.04
CA TRP A 27 8.43 23.19 -5.64
C TRP A 27 8.53 21.67 -5.49
N ALA A 28 7.87 20.90 -6.35
CA ALA A 28 7.92 19.44 -6.35
C ALA A 28 9.32 18.93 -6.69
N ARG A 29 10.01 19.55 -7.67
CA ARG A 29 11.42 19.26 -7.93
C ARG A 29 12.28 19.39 -6.68
N ASP A 30 12.13 20.50 -5.96
CA ASP A 30 13.05 20.86 -4.89
C ASP A 30 12.67 20.22 -3.53
N ASN A 31 11.43 19.76 -3.35
CA ASN A 31 10.92 19.26 -2.07
C ASN A 31 10.42 17.81 -2.08
N ILE A 32 10.06 17.28 -3.27
CA ILE A 32 9.48 15.93 -3.44
C ILE A 32 10.49 15.00 -4.11
N LEU A 33 11.09 15.39 -5.25
CA LEU A 33 12.04 14.54 -5.96
C LEU A 33 13.29 14.22 -5.15
N ILE A 34 13.61 15.03 -4.13
CA ILE A 34 14.73 14.78 -3.21
C ILE A 34 14.57 13.51 -2.36
N HIS A 35 13.35 12.95 -2.26
CA HIS A 35 13.09 11.71 -1.52
C HIS A 35 13.35 10.45 -2.35
N LEU A 36 13.49 10.61 -3.67
CA LEU A 36 13.92 9.53 -4.55
C LEU A 36 15.39 9.22 -4.28
N LYS A 37 15.72 7.93 -4.18
CA LYS A 37 17.12 7.51 -4.12
C LYS A 37 17.68 7.50 -5.53
N HIS A 38 18.90 8.00 -5.67
CA HIS A 38 19.65 7.83 -6.90
C HIS A 38 19.84 6.33 -7.17
N VAL A 39 19.64 5.88 -8.42
CA VAL A 39 19.62 4.45 -8.78
C VAL A 39 20.89 3.72 -8.33
N ASP A 40 22.07 4.33 -8.49
CA ASP A 40 23.36 3.76 -8.04
C ASP A 40 23.49 3.58 -6.52
N LYS A 41 22.57 4.15 -5.73
CA LYS A 41 22.49 4.01 -4.27
C LYS A 41 21.26 3.20 -3.83
N CYS A 42 20.44 2.73 -4.77
CA CYS A 42 19.33 1.85 -4.48
C CYS A 42 19.84 0.42 -4.28
N TRP A 43 19.25 -0.28 -3.31
CA TRP A 43 19.38 -1.72 -3.25
C TRP A 43 18.70 -2.34 -4.48
N GLN A 44 19.17 -3.51 -4.90
CA GLN A 44 18.57 -4.30 -5.97
C GLN A 44 18.14 -5.67 -5.44
N PRO A 45 17.11 -6.32 -6.01
CA PRO A 45 16.63 -7.62 -5.52
C PRO A 45 17.76 -8.67 -5.37
N LYS A 46 18.76 -8.61 -6.25
CA LYS A 46 19.93 -9.49 -6.23
C LYS A 46 20.73 -9.42 -4.92
N ASP A 47 20.70 -8.29 -4.21
CA ASP A 47 21.45 -8.08 -2.96
C ASP A 47 20.95 -8.97 -1.82
N PHE A 48 19.70 -9.45 -1.90
CA PHE A 48 19.05 -10.25 -0.87
C PHE A 48 18.79 -11.71 -1.28
N LEU A 49 18.98 -12.02 -2.56
CA LEU A 49 18.68 -13.34 -3.13
C LEU A 49 19.97 -14.15 -3.35
N PRO A 50 19.88 -15.50 -3.33
CA PRO A 50 20.98 -16.37 -3.73
C PRO A 50 21.62 -15.92 -5.05
N ASP A 51 22.94 -16.01 -5.17
CA ASP A 51 23.67 -15.59 -6.36
C ASP A 51 23.79 -16.70 -7.41
N PRO A 52 23.04 -16.64 -8.53
CA PRO A 52 23.09 -17.67 -9.55
C PRO A 52 24.44 -17.75 -10.28
N SER A 53 25.31 -16.74 -10.12
CA SER A 53 26.67 -16.76 -10.70
C SER A 53 27.74 -17.27 -9.71
N SER A 54 27.36 -17.58 -8.47
CA SER A 54 28.28 -18.07 -7.44
C SER A 54 28.34 -19.60 -7.43
N ASP A 55 29.53 -20.15 -7.20
CA ASP A 55 29.72 -21.59 -6.94
C ASP A 55 28.88 -22.09 -5.74
N GLY A 56 28.51 -21.17 -4.83
CA GLY A 56 27.67 -21.46 -3.66
C GLY A 56 26.17 -21.31 -3.89
N PHE A 57 25.70 -21.12 -5.12
CA PHE A 57 24.28 -20.88 -5.41
C PHE A 57 23.36 -21.96 -4.84
N GLU A 58 23.67 -23.24 -5.08
CA GLU A 58 22.84 -24.36 -4.64
C GLU A 58 22.74 -24.42 -3.10
N ASP A 59 23.84 -24.13 -2.41
CA ASP A 59 23.90 -24.08 -0.95
C ASP A 59 23.06 -22.93 -0.39
N GLN A 60 23.17 -21.74 -0.97
CA GLN A 60 22.38 -20.57 -0.58
C GLN A 60 20.87 -20.81 -0.78
N VAL A 61 20.47 -21.45 -1.89
CA VAL A 61 19.07 -21.82 -2.14
C VAL A 61 18.61 -22.86 -1.11
N ARG A 62 19.43 -23.86 -0.80
CA ARG A 62 19.11 -24.88 0.21
C ARG A 62 18.92 -24.25 1.58
N GLU A 63 19.81 -23.37 2.02
CA GLU A 63 19.68 -22.66 3.29
C GLU A 63 18.41 -21.81 3.38
N LEU A 64 18.05 -21.10 2.30
CA LEU A 64 16.79 -20.35 2.20
C LEU A 64 15.59 -21.28 2.42
N ARG A 65 15.59 -22.44 1.75
CA ARG A 65 14.49 -23.42 1.86
C ARG A 65 14.41 -24.06 3.23
N GLU A 66 15.55 -24.33 3.87
CA GLU A 66 15.55 -24.87 5.24
C GLU A 66 14.95 -23.85 6.23
N ARG A 67 15.34 -22.58 6.17
CA ARG A 67 14.73 -21.53 7.02
C ARG A 67 13.22 -21.38 6.74
N ALA A 68 12.82 -21.44 5.47
CA ALA A 68 11.41 -21.32 5.07
C ALA A 68 10.50 -22.44 5.63
N LYS A 69 11.04 -23.60 6.02
CA LYS A 69 10.26 -24.67 6.66
C LYS A 69 9.82 -24.31 8.09
N GLU A 70 10.58 -23.48 8.78
CA GLU A 70 10.31 -23.04 10.16
C GLU A 70 9.27 -21.89 10.22
N ILE A 71 8.90 -21.35 9.06
CA ILE A 71 7.92 -20.27 8.93
C ILE A 71 6.52 -20.89 8.68
N PRO A 72 5.50 -20.52 9.48
CA PRO A 72 4.18 -21.14 9.40
C PRO A 72 3.37 -20.65 8.18
N ASP A 73 2.37 -21.44 7.77
CA ASP A 73 1.58 -21.15 6.57
C ASP A 73 0.79 -19.83 6.69
N GLU A 74 0.34 -19.43 7.88
CA GLU A 74 -0.32 -18.13 8.08
C GLU A 74 0.56 -16.94 7.70
N TYR A 75 1.88 -17.04 7.94
CA TYR A 75 2.82 -16.02 7.53
C TYR A 75 2.94 -15.99 6.01
N PHE A 76 3.01 -17.16 5.36
CA PHE A 76 3.08 -17.22 3.90
C PHE A 76 1.81 -16.74 3.22
N VAL A 77 0.62 -16.99 3.79
CA VAL A 77 -0.63 -16.42 3.27
C VAL A 77 -0.55 -14.88 3.25
N VAL A 78 -0.03 -14.29 4.31
CA VAL A 78 0.09 -12.82 4.39
C VAL A 78 1.18 -12.29 3.47
N LEU A 79 2.38 -12.88 3.47
CA LEU A 79 3.47 -12.47 2.60
C LEU A 79 3.11 -12.62 1.10
N VAL A 80 2.31 -13.63 0.74
CA VAL A 80 1.78 -13.78 -0.61
C VAL A 80 0.79 -12.66 -0.93
N GLY A 81 -0.12 -12.32 -0.02
CA GLY A 81 -1.05 -11.19 -0.23
C GLY A 81 -0.34 -9.85 -0.39
N ASP A 82 0.70 -9.60 0.42
CA ASP A 82 1.59 -8.43 0.24
C ASP A 82 2.23 -8.47 -1.16
N MET A 83 2.85 -9.59 -1.56
CA MET A 83 3.50 -9.72 -2.87
C MET A 83 2.54 -9.56 -4.06
N ILE A 84 1.33 -10.13 -4.00
CA ILE A 84 0.30 -9.98 -5.04
C ILE A 84 -0.10 -8.51 -5.18
N THR A 85 -0.14 -7.78 -4.07
CA THR A 85 -0.39 -6.33 -4.07
C THR A 85 0.76 -5.63 -4.79
N GLU A 86 2.02 -5.90 -4.46
CA GLU A 86 3.18 -5.32 -5.17
C GLU A 86 3.18 -5.62 -6.68
N GLU A 87 2.75 -6.81 -7.10
CA GLU A 87 2.69 -7.20 -8.53
C GLU A 87 1.63 -6.44 -9.33
N ALA A 88 0.63 -5.84 -8.68
CA ALA A 88 -0.39 -5.03 -9.34
C ALA A 88 0.08 -3.59 -9.64
N LEU A 89 1.38 -3.31 -9.56
CA LEU A 89 2.03 -2.04 -9.84
C LEU A 89 1.56 -1.30 -11.12
N PRO A 90 1.28 -1.97 -12.26
CA PRO A 90 0.74 -1.27 -13.44
C PRO A 90 -0.56 -0.51 -13.15
N THR A 91 -1.42 -1.05 -12.27
CA THR A 91 -2.66 -0.40 -11.83
C THR A 91 -2.35 0.86 -11.02
N TYR A 92 -1.30 0.85 -10.19
CA TYR A 92 -0.96 1.96 -9.31
C TYR A 92 -0.33 3.13 -10.06
N GLN A 93 0.57 2.83 -11.01
CA GLN A 93 1.07 3.85 -11.94
C GLN A 93 -0.07 4.44 -12.78
N THR A 94 -1.01 3.60 -13.25
CA THR A 94 -2.20 4.06 -13.98
C THR A 94 -3.05 5.00 -13.12
N MET A 95 -3.27 4.65 -11.85
CA MET A 95 -4.00 5.48 -10.89
C MET A 95 -3.36 6.87 -10.75
N LEU A 96 -2.04 6.96 -10.53
CA LEU A 96 -1.32 8.24 -10.48
C LEU A 96 -1.46 9.05 -11.79
N ASN A 97 -1.44 8.35 -12.93
CA ASN A 97 -1.64 8.96 -14.25
C ASN A 97 -3.11 9.27 -14.58
N THR A 98 -4.05 8.98 -13.70
CA THR A 98 -5.44 9.48 -13.82
C THR A 98 -5.64 10.84 -13.18
N LEU A 99 -4.69 11.31 -12.35
CA LEU A 99 -4.83 12.51 -11.53
C LEU A 99 -4.61 13.79 -12.36
N ASP A 100 -5.61 14.67 -12.32
CA ASP A 100 -5.65 15.91 -13.08
C ASP A 100 -4.57 16.90 -12.62
N GLY A 101 -3.71 17.33 -13.53
CA GLY A 101 -2.63 18.28 -13.24
C GLY A 101 -1.30 17.64 -12.82
N THR A 102 -1.27 16.34 -12.52
CA THR A 102 -0.02 15.63 -12.16
C THR A 102 0.30 14.42 -13.03
N ARG A 103 -0.65 13.95 -13.86
CA ARG A 103 -0.44 12.82 -14.77
C ARG A 103 0.66 13.05 -15.80
N ASP A 104 1.29 11.96 -16.25
CA ASP A 104 2.22 11.96 -17.38
C ASP A 104 1.48 11.92 -18.73
N GLU A 105 1.46 13.04 -19.44
CA GLU A 105 0.77 13.17 -20.73
C GLU A 105 1.44 12.43 -21.90
N THR A 106 2.71 12.01 -21.75
CA THR A 106 3.48 11.46 -22.88
C THR A 106 4.17 10.14 -22.59
N GLY A 107 4.15 9.69 -21.33
CA GLY A 107 4.99 8.60 -20.83
C GLY A 107 6.46 8.98 -20.60
N ALA A 108 6.82 10.22 -20.93
CA ALA A 108 8.16 10.79 -20.73
C ALA A 108 8.09 12.30 -20.45
N SER A 109 6.99 12.79 -19.88
CA SER A 109 6.82 14.22 -19.62
C SER A 109 7.94 14.75 -18.70
N PRO A 110 8.50 15.93 -18.97
CA PRO A 110 9.59 16.49 -18.17
C PRO A 110 9.12 17.11 -16.85
N THR A 111 7.81 17.10 -16.57
CA THR A 111 7.27 17.65 -15.31
C THR A 111 7.81 16.89 -14.11
N SER A 112 7.94 17.60 -13.00
CA SER A 112 8.38 17.03 -11.73
C SER A 112 7.41 15.95 -11.25
N TRP A 113 6.11 16.15 -11.46
CA TRP A 113 5.07 15.15 -11.15
C TRP A 113 5.21 13.86 -11.95
N ALA A 114 5.43 13.96 -13.26
CA ALA A 114 5.63 12.78 -14.11
C ALA A 114 6.96 12.07 -13.80
N THR A 115 8.00 12.84 -13.49
CA THR A 115 9.30 12.30 -13.03
C THR A 115 9.14 11.53 -11.72
N TRP A 116 8.40 12.07 -10.75
CA TRP A 116 8.05 11.35 -9.53
C TRP A 116 7.32 10.04 -9.84
N THR A 117 6.23 10.08 -10.60
CA THR A 117 5.45 8.87 -10.94
C THR A 117 6.32 7.79 -11.55
N ARG A 118 7.16 8.12 -12.54
CA ARG A 118 8.04 7.12 -13.19
C ARG A 118 9.10 6.58 -12.23
N ALA A 119 9.74 7.45 -11.44
CA ALA A 119 10.81 7.05 -10.54
C ALA A 119 10.31 6.28 -9.32
N TRP A 120 9.17 6.68 -8.76
CA TRP A 120 8.44 5.92 -7.73
C TRP A 120 8.11 4.53 -8.26
N THR A 121 7.47 4.40 -9.44
CA THR A 121 7.19 3.09 -10.04
C THR A 121 8.46 2.25 -10.26
N ALA A 122 9.58 2.86 -10.63
CA ALA A 122 10.85 2.15 -10.76
C ALA A 122 11.40 1.65 -9.41
N GLU A 123 11.18 2.40 -8.32
CA GLU A 123 11.53 1.96 -6.98
C GLU A 123 10.62 0.81 -6.51
N GLU A 124 9.31 0.91 -6.70
CA GLU A 124 8.28 -0.09 -6.35
C GLU A 124 8.50 -1.44 -7.05
N ASN A 125 8.87 -1.42 -8.34
CA ASN A 125 9.07 -2.65 -9.11
C ASN A 125 10.08 -3.61 -8.45
N ARG A 126 11.04 -3.09 -7.68
CA ARG A 126 12.02 -3.91 -6.98
C ARG A 126 11.39 -4.69 -5.82
N HIS A 127 10.33 -4.18 -5.19
CA HIS A 127 9.60 -4.88 -4.13
C HIS A 127 8.94 -6.13 -4.68
N THR A 128 8.20 -5.95 -5.79
CA THR A 128 7.61 -7.00 -6.61
C THR A 128 8.61 -8.09 -6.95
N ASP A 129 9.72 -7.69 -7.59
CA ASP A 129 10.75 -8.61 -8.09
C ASP A 129 11.41 -9.42 -6.98
N LEU A 130 11.60 -8.82 -5.81
CA LEU A 130 12.27 -9.42 -4.67
C LEU A 130 11.37 -10.44 -3.98
N LEU A 131 10.13 -10.06 -3.66
CA LEU A 131 9.16 -10.95 -3.01
C LEU A 131 8.79 -12.13 -3.90
N ASN A 132 8.58 -11.92 -5.20
CA ASN A 132 8.28 -12.99 -6.16
C ASN A 132 9.38 -14.05 -6.18
N LYS A 133 10.64 -13.63 -6.37
CA LYS A 133 11.78 -14.56 -6.43
C LYS A 133 12.02 -15.27 -5.10
N TYR A 134 11.82 -14.59 -3.96
CA TYR A 134 11.87 -15.23 -2.65
C TYR A 134 10.82 -16.33 -2.52
N LEU A 135 9.55 -16.03 -2.82
CA LEU A 135 8.44 -16.98 -2.73
C LEU A 135 8.58 -18.15 -3.72
N TYR A 136 9.12 -17.90 -4.91
CA TYR A 136 9.46 -18.94 -5.88
C TYR A 136 10.53 -19.89 -5.33
N LEU A 137 11.61 -19.37 -4.75
CA LEU A 137 12.73 -20.17 -4.26
C LEU A 137 12.41 -20.92 -2.96
N CYS A 138 11.55 -20.36 -2.09
CA CYS A 138 11.28 -20.94 -0.77
C CYS A 138 10.56 -22.29 -0.85
N GLY A 139 9.79 -22.53 -1.91
CA GLY A 139 9.06 -23.78 -2.15
C GLY A 139 7.94 -24.05 -1.14
N ARG A 140 7.43 -23.01 -0.48
CA ARG A 140 6.33 -23.10 0.51
C ARG A 140 4.96 -22.76 -0.07
N VAL A 141 4.91 -22.17 -1.26
CA VAL A 141 3.68 -21.66 -1.90
C VAL A 141 3.47 -22.24 -3.29
N ASP A 142 2.22 -22.24 -3.76
CA ASP A 142 1.84 -22.62 -5.13
C ASP A 142 1.90 -21.40 -6.05
N MET A 143 3.07 -21.20 -6.69
CA MET A 143 3.29 -20.04 -7.56
C MET A 143 2.30 -19.97 -8.73
N ARG A 144 1.78 -21.10 -9.23
CA ARG A 144 0.80 -21.07 -10.32
C ARG A 144 -0.52 -20.43 -9.87
N GLN A 145 -0.95 -20.71 -8.64
CA GLN A 145 -2.14 -20.09 -8.07
C GLN A 145 -1.92 -18.61 -7.74
N VAL A 146 -0.72 -18.26 -7.28
CA VAL A 146 -0.34 -16.86 -7.04
C VAL A 146 -0.33 -16.06 -8.35
N GLU A 147 0.33 -16.55 -9.39
CA GLU A 147 0.40 -15.93 -10.74
C GLU A 147 -0.99 -15.74 -11.36
N LYS A 148 -1.88 -16.74 -11.23
CA LYS A 148 -3.29 -16.60 -11.63
C LYS A 148 -4.00 -15.47 -10.88
N THR A 149 -3.75 -15.34 -9.58
CA THR A 149 -4.36 -14.31 -8.75
C THR A 149 -3.89 -12.92 -9.17
N ILE A 150 -2.59 -12.76 -9.45
CA ILE A 150 -2.01 -11.52 -9.99
C ILE A 150 -2.67 -11.15 -11.32
N GLN A 151 -2.79 -12.12 -12.23
CA GLN A 151 -3.43 -11.90 -13.53
C GLN A 151 -4.90 -11.44 -13.39
N TYR A 152 -5.66 -12.05 -12.47
CA TYR A 152 -7.02 -11.58 -12.17
C TYR A 152 -7.03 -10.17 -11.58
N LEU A 153 -6.14 -9.87 -10.64
CA LEU A 153 -6.09 -8.57 -9.98
C LEU A 153 -5.76 -7.44 -10.96
N ILE A 154 -4.70 -7.58 -11.76
CA ILE A 154 -4.33 -6.61 -12.80
C ILE A 154 -5.47 -6.45 -13.81
N GLY A 155 -6.07 -7.55 -14.26
CA GLY A 155 -7.21 -7.53 -15.19
C GLY A 155 -8.48 -6.91 -14.61
N SER A 156 -8.64 -6.94 -13.29
CA SER A 156 -9.76 -6.30 -12.59
C SER A 156 -9.52 -4.81 -12.37
N GLY A 157 -8.24 -4.41 -12.25
CA GLY A 157 -7.85 -3.07 -11.86
C GLY A 157 -8.30 -2.73 -10.43
N MET A 158 -8.49 -1.44 -10.17
CA MET A 158 -8.94 -0.92 -8.88
C MET A 158 -9.62 0.44 -9.11
N ASP A 159 -10.60 0.77 -8.27
CA ASP A 159 -11.10 2.13 -8.13
C ASP A 159 -10.87 2.61 -6.69
N PRO A 160 -9.93 3.55 -6.46
CA PRO A 160 -9.66 4.09 -5.14
C PRO A 160 -10.68 5.16 -4.70
N GLY A 161 -11.66 5.52 -5.54
CA GLY A 161 -12.61 6.60 -5.26
C GLY A 161 -11.98 7.98 -5.27
N THR A 162 -10.86 8.15 -5.99
CA THR A 162 -10.08 9.40 -6.05
C THR A 162 -10.52 10.34 -7.18
N GLU A 163 -11.38 9.88 -8.09
CA GLU A 163 -12.15 10.72 -9.01
C GLU A 163 -11.29 11.70 -9.83
N ASN A 164 -10.08 11.27 -10.20
CA ASN A 164 -9.07 12.08 -10.90
C ASN A 164 -8.54 13.28 -10.10
N SER A 165 -8.94 13.47 -8.85
CA SER A 165 -8.51 14.59 -8.01
C SER A 165 -7.16 14.28 -7.35
N PRO A 166 -6.08 15.08 -7.58
CA PRO A 166 -4.84 14.86 -6.86
C PRO A 166 -4.95 15.09 -5.35
N TYR A 167 -5.92 15.88 -4.86
CA TYR A 167 -6.17 15.99 -3.43
C TYR A 167 -6.56 14.62 -2.84
N LEU A 168 -7.58 13.98 -3.44
CA LEU A 168 -8.03 12.65 -3.03
C LEU A 168 -6.95 11.60 -3.27
N GLY A 169 -6.29 11.66 -4.43
CA GLY A 169 -5.22 10.76 -4.84
C GLY A 169 -4.03 10.78 -3.87
N PHE A 170 -3.54 11.95 -3.49
CA PHE A 170 -2.39 12.03 -2.58
C PHE A 170 -2.75 11.72 -1.11
N ILE A 171 -4.00 11.94 -0.69
CA ILE A 171 -4.49 11.43 0.61
C ILE A 171 -4.50 9.89 0.59
N TYR A 172 -5.02 9.31 -0.49
CA TYR A 172 -5.05 7.87 -0.70
C TYR A 172 -3.63 7.28 -0.65
N THR A 173 -2.68 7.82 -1.44
CA THR A 173 -1.30 7.30 -1.46
C THR A 173 -0.61 7.48 -0.12
N THR A 174 -0.74 8.63 0.54
CA THR A 174 -0.13 8.84 1.86
C THR A 174 -0.62 7.79 2.87
N PHE A 175 -1.90 7.43 2.82
CA PHE A 175 -2.46 6.40 3.68
C PHE A 175 -1.91 5.01 3.34
N GLN A 176 -1.88 4.66 2.05
CA GLN A 176 -1.43 3.34 1.58
C GLN A 176 0.05 3.10 1.88
N GLU A 177 0.91 4.08 1.58
CA GLU A 177 2.35 4.02 1.84
C GLU A 177 2.67 3.80 3.32
N ARG A 178 1.84 4.38 4.20
CA ARG A 178 1.97 4.11 5.64
C ARG A 178 1.46 2.72 6.01
N ALA A 179 0.40 2.23 5.35
CA ALA A 179 -0.13 0.90 5.58
C ALA A 179 0.87 -0.19 5.13
N THR A 180 1.50 -0.04 3.97
CA THR A 180 2.54 -0.94 3.46
C THR A 180 3.80 -0.86 4.33
N PHE A 181 4.21 0.33 4.77
CA PHE A 181 5.30 0.49 5.76
C PHE A 181 5.05 -0.35 7.03
N ILE A 182 3.82 -0.31 7.56
CA ILE A 182 3.43 -1.09 8.74
C ILE A 182 3.42 -2.59 8.42
N SER A 183 2.79 -3.00 7.30
CA SER A 183 2.70 -4.41 6.89
C SER A 183 4.09 -5.04 6.74
N HIS A 184 4.95 -4.44 5.91
CA HIS A 184 6.32 -4.89 5.66
C HIS A 184 7.20 -4.83 6.91
N GLY A 185 7.02 -3.82 7.77
CA GLY A 185 7.72 -3.74 9.04
C GLY A 185 7.32 -4.85 10.02
N ASN A 186 6.04 -5.22 10.06
CA ASN A 186 5.55 -6.30 10.90
C ASN A 186 5.93 -7.68 10.36
N THR A 187 5.85 -7.92 9.05
CA THR A 187 6.33 -9.17 8.44
C THR A 187 7.84 -9.33 8.65
N ALA A 188 8.64 -8.26 8.52
CA ALA A 188 10.06 -8.30 8.89
C ALA A 188 10.31 -8.74 10.34
N ARG A 189 9.51 -8.21 11.29
CA ARG A 189 9.62 -8.59 12.71
C ARG A 189 9.23 -10.05 12.95
N LEU A 190 8.17 -10.53 12.30
CA LEU A 190 7.73 -11.91 12.40
C LEU A 190 8.73 -12.89 11.75
N ALA A 191 9.30 -12.56 10.59
CA ALA A 191 10.37 -13.33 9.95
C ALA A 191 11.55 -13.56 10.90
N LYS A 192 11.95 -12.49 11.61
CA LYS A 192 13.00 -12.57 12.64
C LYS A 192 12.61 -13.47 13.82
N VAL A 193 11.35 -13.42 14.27
CA VAL A 193 10.84 -14.32 15.32
C VAL A 193 10.91 -15.79 14.89
N HIS A 194 10.66 -16.07 13.62
CA HIS A 194 10.79 -17.42 13.03
C HIS A 194 12.22 -17.79 12.63
N GLY A 195 13.21 -16.95 12.95
CA GLY A 195 14.63 -17.24 12.74
C GLY A 195 15.16 -16.95 11.33
N ASP A 196 14.38 -16.34 10.43
CA ASP A 196 14.86 -15.92 9.11
C ASP A 196 15.27 -14.44 9.08
N MET A 197 16.55 -14.21 9.36
CA MET A 197 17.14 -12.86 9.32
C MET A 197 17.24 -12.28 7.90
N ASN A 198 17.37 -13.12 6.86
CA ASN A 198 17.46 -12.64 5.48
C ASN A 198 16.09 -12.14 5.02
N LEU A 199 15.03 -12.89 5.31
CA LEU A 199 13.67 -12.46 5.05
C LEU A 199 13.32 -11.18 5.83
N ALA A 200 13.76 -11.08 7.09
CA ALA A 200 13.58 -9.86 7.89
C ALA A 200 14.26 -8.64 7.26
N GLN A 201 15.47 -8.79 6.71
CA GLN A 201 16.19 -7.72 6.02
C GLN A 201 15.53 -7.32 4.71
N LEU A 202 15.03 -8.28 3.93
CA LEU A 202 14.28 -8.06 2.70
C LEU A 202 13.00 -7.24 2.97
N CYS A 203 12.15 -7.68 3.90
CA CYS A 203 10.90 -6.97 4.23
C CYS A 203 11.21 -5.59 4.84
N GLY A 204 12.25 -5.48 5.67
CA GLY A 204 12.68 -4.21 6.24
C GLY A 204 13.24 -3.21 5.21
N SER A 205 13.85 -3.69 4.13
CA SER A 205 14.36 -2.84 3.05
C SER A 205 13.25 -2.28 2.18
N ILE A 206 12.20 -3.08 1.95
CA ILE A 206 10.95 -2.62 1.31
C ILE A 206 10.30 -1.55 2.20
N ALA A 207 10.06 -1.85 3.49
CA ALA A 207 9.50 -0.88 4.44
C ALA A 207 10.29 0.46 4.50
N ALA A 208 11.61 0.42 4.36
CA ALA A 208 12.43 1.62 4.34
C ALA A 208 12.21 2.49 3.08
N ASP A 209 11.78 1.89 1.97
CA ASP A 209 11.37 2.61 0.77
C ASP A 209 9.97 3.21 0.95
N GLU A 210 8.99 2.43 1.41
CA GLU A 210 7.63 2.91 1.77
C GLU A 210 7.69 4.16 2.65
N LYS A 211 8.60 4.17 3.64
CA LYS A 211 8.72 5.31 4.57
C LYS A 211 9.14 6.60 3.87
N ARG A 212 9.98 6.51 2.84
CA ARG A 212 10.39 7.69 2.04
C ARG A 212 9.24 8.16 1.17
N HIS A 213 8.50 7.25 0.56
CA HIS A 213 7.34 7.58 -0.24
C HIS A 213 6.23 8.20 0.61
N GLU A 214 5.91 7.63 1.78
CA GLU A 214 5.02 8.24 2.78
C GLU A 214 5.46 9.67 3.10
N THR A 215 6.76 9.88 3.33
CA THR A 215 7.31 11.21 3.66
C THR A 215 7.11 12.20 2.51
N ALA A 216 7.31 11.77 1.26
CA ALA A 216 7.10 12.60 0.09
C ALA A 216 5.62 12.98 -0.10
N TYR A 217 4.71 12.00 -0.08
CA TYR A 217 3.27 12.28 -0.23
C TYR A 217 2.71 13.10 0.94
N THR A 218 3.16 12.84 2.16
CA THR A 218 2.80 13.65 3.34
C THR A 218 3.17 15.13 3.11
N LYS A 219 4.34 15.42 2.54
CA LYS A 219 4.76 16.79 2.22
C LYS A 219 3.92 17.45 1.14
N ILE A 220 3.45 16.70 0.15
CA ILE A 220 2.52 17.23 -0.86
C ILE A 220 1.25 17.72 -0.16
N LEU A 221 0.68 16.92 0.75
CA LEU A 221 -0.51 17.34 1.48
C LEU A 221 -0.25 18.48 2.45
N GLU A 222 0.90 18.51 3.14
CA GLU A 222 1.30 19.67 3.95
C GLU A 222 1.25 20.95 3.11
N LYS A 223 1.77 20.90 1.88
CA LYS A 223 1.74 22.06 0.98
C LYS A 223 0.33 22.42 0.51
N LEU A 224 -0.52 21.42 0.24
CA LEU A 224 -1.91 21.66 -0.13
C LEU A 224 -2.72 22.27 1.05
N PHE A 225 -2.48 21.85 2.29
CA PHE A 225 -3.08 22.46 3.47
C PHE A 225 -2.62 23.92 3.68
N GLU A 226 -1.41 24.30 3.24
CA GLU A 226 -0.97 25.70 3.26
C GLU A 226 -1.70 26.57 2.22
N ILE A 227 -1.91 26.04 1.01
CA ILE A 227 -2.42 26.81 -0.15
C ILE A 227 -3.95 26.82 -0.19
N ASP A 228 -4.57 25.68 0.08
CA ASP A 228 -6.01 25.45 0.00
C ASP A 228 -6.47 24.58 1.19
N PRO A 229 -6.45 25.13 2.42
CA PRO A 229 -6.80 24.39 3.62
C PRO A 229 -8.24 23.85 3.56
N ASP A 230 -9.18 24.61 3.01
CA ASP A 230 -10.59 24.22 2.95
C ASP A 230 -10.80 23.03 2.00
N GLY A 231 -10.28 23.11 0.77
CA GLY A 231 -10.35 22.01 -0.18
C GLY A 231 -9.63 20.75 0.30
N SER A 232 -8.49 20.91 0.98
CA SER A 232 -7.71 19.79 1.51
C SER A 232 -8.43 19.07 2.66
N VAL A 233 -9.05 19.81 3.59
CA VAL A 233 -9.84 19.21 4.69
C VAL A 233 -11.07 18.49 4.14
N LEU A 234 -11.77 19.09 3.18
CA LEU A 234 -12.94 18.48 2.54
C LEU A 234 -12.57 17.17 1.83
N ALA A 235 -11.46 17.15 1.08
CA ALA A 235 -10.95 15.96 0.42
C ALA A 235 -10.58 14.85 1.42
N PHE A 236 -9.94 15.21 2.55
CA PHE A 236 -9.60 14.22 3.57
C PHE A 236 -10.84 13.63 4.23
N ALA A 237 -11.83 14.47 4.58
CA ALA A 237 -13.10 13.99 5.10
C ALA A 237 -13.84 13.09 4.09
N ASP A 238 -13.82 13.43 2.81
CA ASP A 238 -14.44 12.63 1.76
C ASP A 238 -13.81 11.23 1.64
N MET A 239 -12.48 11.14 1.54
CA MET A 239 -11.77 9.85 1.53
C MET A 239 -12.06 9.03 2.80
N MET A 240 -12.17 9.66 3.96
CA MET A 240 -12.53 8.98 5.19
C MET A 240 -14.00 8.49 5.22
N ARG A 241 -14.93 9.21 4.59
CA ARG A 241 -16.33 8.76 4.44
C ARG A 241 -16.45 7.57 3.48
N LYS A 242 -15.71 7.62 2.37
CA LYS A 242 -15.59 6.52 1.40
C LYS A 242 -14.90 5.28 2.00
N LYS A 243 -14.07 5.50 3.04
CA LYS A 243 -13.10 4.56 3.60
C LYS A 243 -11.96 4.32 2.60
N ILE A 244 -10.74 4.22 3.11
CA ILE A 244 -9.59 3.91 2.27
C ILE A 244 -9.66 2.43 1.88
N SER A 245 -10.12 2.16 0.66
CA SER A 245 -10.15 0.82 0.08
C SER A 245 -8.74 0.32 -0.22
N MET A 246 -8.43 -0.90 0.23
CA MET A 246 -7.14 -1.51 -0.10
C MET A 246 -7.02 -1.76 -1.60
N PRO A 247 -5.83 -1.58 -2.20
CA PRO A 247 -5.66 -1.70 -3.64
C PRO A 247 -5.98 -3.11 -4.15
N ALA A 248 -5.65 -4.15 -3.38
CA ALA A 248 -5.93 -5.54 -3.72
C ALA A 248 -7.32 -6.04 -3.27
N HIS A 249 -8.29 -5.16 -2.97
CA HIS A 249 -9.61 -5.58 -2.46
C HIS A 249 -10.43 -6.46 -3.44
N LEU A 250 -10.07 -6.47 -4.73
CA LEU A 250 -10.70 -7.30 -5.77
C LEU A 250 -9.94 -8.61 -6.03
N MET A 251 -9.03 -9.00 -5.13
CA MET A 251 -8.20 -10.21 -5.26
C MET A 251 -9.06 -11.48 -5.39
N TYR A 252 -8.72 -12.33 -6.36
CA TYR A 252 -9.46 -13.54 -6.72
C TYR A 252 -8.54 -14.60 -7.32
N ASP A 253 -8.59 -15.84 -6.82
CA ASP A 253 -7.68 -16.93 -7.25
C ASP A 253 -8.31 -17.91 -8.28
N GLY A 254 -9.55 -17.63 -8.71
CA GLY A 254 -10.35 -18.52 -9.55
C GLY A 254 -11.33 -19.41 -8.78
N SER A 255 -11.32 -19.37 -7.45
CA SER A 255 -12.18 -20.20 -6.59
C SER A 255 -12.84 -19.44 -5.46
N ASP A 256 -12.07 -18.66 -4.68
CA ASP A 256 -12.55 -18.00 -3.48
C ASP A 256 -13.03 -16.58 -3.78
N GLU A 257 -14.34 -16.36 -3.69
CA GLU A 257 -14.96 -15.05 -3.96
C GLU A 257 -14.72 -14.03 -2.83
N ASN A 258 -14.28 -14.48 -1.65
CA ASN A 258 -14.00 -13.63 -0.48
C ASN A 258 -12.51 -13.64 -0.12
N LEU A 259 -11.64 -13.93 -1.09
CA LEU A 259 -10.21 -14.14 -0.87
C LEU A 259 -9.53 -12.96 -0.16
N PHE A 260 -9.89 -11.72 -0.51
CA PHE A 260 -9.37 -10.54 0.18
C PHE A 260 -9.79 -10.48 1.65
N ASP A 261 -11.04 -10.81 1.99
CA ASP A 261 -11.53 -10.80 3.38
C ASP A 261 -10.87 -11.91 4.20
N HIS A 262 -10.69 -13.09 3.61
CA HIS A 262 -9.97 -14.21 4.23
C HIS A 262 -8.50 -13.85 4.47
N TYR A 263 -7.79 -13.34 3.46
CA TYR A 263 -6.41 -12.83 3.60
C TYR A 263 -6.32 -11.76 4.70
N SER A 264 -7.21 -10.77 4.67
CA SER A 264 -7.23 -9.66 5.63
C SER A 264 -7.48 -10.14 7.05
N SER A 265 -8.30 -11.18 7.23
CA SER A 265 -8.53 -11.80 8.54
C SER A 265 -7.25 -12.44 9.07
N VAL A 266 -6.52 -13.20 8.23
CA VAL A 266 -5.23 -13.79 8.63
C VAL A 266 -4.23 -12.69 9.00
N ALA A 267 -4.08 -11.63 8.19
CA ALA A 267 -3.21 -10.49 8.48
C ALA A 267 -3.55 -9.79 9.79
N GLN A 268 -4.85 -9.59 10.06
CA GLN A 268 -5.37 -9.03 11.31
C GLN A 268 -5.07 -9.94 12.51
N ARG A 269 -5.20 -11.26 12.35
CA ARG A 269 -4.97 -12.25 13.42
C ARG A 269 -3.50 -12.35 13.81
N ILE A 270 -2.60 -12.38 12.83
CA ILE A 270 -1.15 -12.49 13.09
C ILE A 270 -0.50 -11.13 13.41
N GLY A 271 -1.28 -10.05 13.37
CA GLY A 271 -0.86 -8.71 13.75
C GLY A 271 0.10 -8.07 12.74
N VAL A 272 -0.08 -8.37 11.45
CA VAL A 272 0.66 -7.73 10.36
C VAL A 272 0.03 -6.39 9.99
N TYR A 273 -1.29 -6.38 9.76
CA TYR A 273 -2.06 -5.16 9.57
C TYR A 273 -3.46 -5.33 10.15
N THR A 274 -3.85 -4.40 11.00
CA THR A 274 -5.09 -4.48 11.79
C THR A 274 -5.97 -3.26 11.60
N ALA A 275 -7.23 -3.36 12.00
CA ALA A 275 -8.12 -2.21 12.08
C ALA A 275 -7.67 -1.15 13.10
N ARG A 276 -6.79 -1.49 14.06
CA ARG A 276 -6.11 -0.51 14.91
C ARG A 276 -5.07 0.29 14.14
N ASP A 277 -4.28 -0.39 13.31
CA ASP A 277 -3.28 0.27 12.45
C ASP A 277 -3.96 1.28 11.52
N TYR A 278 -5.13 0.95 10.96
CA TYR A 278 -5.94 1.92 10.20
C TYR A 278 -6.26 3.18 11.04
N ALA A 279 -6.74 3.01 12.28
CA ALA A 279 -7.05 4.13 13.15
C ALA A 279 -5.80 4.94 13.54
N ASP A 280 -4.68 4.26 13.75
CA ASP A 280 -3.39 4.87 14.09
C ASP A 280 -2.82 5.67 12.91
N ILE A 281 -3.03 5.22 11.67
CA ILE A 281 -2.71 6.02 10.47
C ILE A 281 -3.56 7.29 10.43
N VAL A 282 -4.89 7.19 10.66
CA VAL A 282 -5.77 8.38 10.68
C VAL A 282 -5.30 9.38 11.73
N GLU A 283 -5.06 8.92 12.97
CA GLU A 283 -4.60 9.79 14.06
C GLU A 283 -3.26 10.43 13.75
N TYR A 284 -2.31 9.64 13.23
CA TYR A 284 -1.01 10.15 12.81
C TYR A 284 -1.13 11.24 11.74
N LEU A 285 -1.96 11.05 10.71
CA LEU A 285 -2.12 12.03 9.63
C LEU A 285 -2.84 13.30 10.11
N VAL A 286 -3.84 13.16 10.98
CA VAL A 286 -4.50 14.30 11.65
C VAL A 286 -3.49 15.16 12.39
N ASP A 287 -2.60 14.53 13.17
CA ASP A 287 -1.61 15.26 13.95
C ASP A 287 -0.45 15.78 13.08
N ARG A 288 -0.02 15.00 12.08
CA ARG A 288 1.07 15.36 11.15
C ARG A 288 0.75 16.61 10.36
N TRP A 289 -0.47 16.71 9.85
CA TRP A 289 -0.96 17.89 9.13
C TRP A 289 -1.59 18.95 10.04
N LYS A 290 -1.49 18.77 11.37
CA LYS A 290 -1.99 19.70 12.38
C LYS A 290 -3.44 20.12 12.15
N LEU A 291 -4.30 19.17 11.77
CA LEU A 291 -5.67 19.46 11.36
C LEU A 291 -6.44 20.23 12.42
N LYS A 292 -6.22 19.94 13.71
CA LYS A 292 -6.89 20.60 14.84
C LYS A 292 -6.54 22.09 14.99
N GLU A 293 -5.41 22.51 14.41
CA GLU A 293 -4.90 23.89 14.49
C GLU A 293 -5.34 24.74 13.28
N LEU A 294 -5.96 24.13 12.26
CA LEU A 294 -6.43 24.86 11.08
C LEU A 294 -7.55 25.83 11.47
N ILE A 295 -7.38 27.10 11.07
CA ILE A 295 -8.32 28.19 11.28
C ILE A 295 -8.72 28.81 9.94
N GLY A 296 -9.81 29.58 9.91
CA GLY A 296 -10.26 30.27 8.69
C GLY A 296 -11.00 29.37 7.69
N LEU A 297 -11.35 28.14 8.09
CA LEU A 297 -12.16 27.22 7.28
C LEU A 297 -13.60 27.71 7.12
N SER A 298 -14.24 27.34 6.01
CA SER A 298 -15.68 27.48 5.76
C SER A 298 -16.50 26.67 6.79
N PRO A 299 -17.82 26.90 6.90
CA PRO A 299 -18.68 26.07 7.74
C PRO A 299 -18.57 24.57 7.41
N GLU A 300 -18.57 24.22 6.13
CA GLU A 300 -18.41 22.86 5.64
C GLU A 300 -17.02 22.31 5.94
N GLY A 301 -15.98 23.13 5.78
CA GLY A 301 -14.60 22.79 6.14
C GLY A 301 -14.43 22.50 7.64
N ARG A 302 -15.10 23.26 8.52
CA ARG A 302 -15.09 22.99 9.97
C ARG A 302 -15.81 21.69 10.33
N GLU A 303 -16.95 21.39 9.71
CA GLU A 303 -17.64 20.11 9.92
C GLU A 303 -16.76 18.93 9.48
N ALA A 304 -16.09 19.07 8.33
CA ALA A 304 -15.14 18.08 7.83
C ALA A 304 -13.93 17.91 8.78
N GLN A 305 -13.38 19.01 9.30
CA GLN A 305 -12.30 19.01 10.29
C GLN A 305 -12.72 18.25 11.57
N GLU A 306 -13.88 18.58 12.15
CA GLU A 306 -14.41 17.93 13.34
C GLU A 306 -14.64 16.42 13.11
N PHE A 307 -15.20 16.05 11.95
CA PHE A 307 -15.41 14.67 11.58
C PHE A 307 -14.11 13.87 11.54
N VAL A 308 -13.09 14.36 10.83
CA VAL A 308 -11.82 13.64 10.68
C VAL A 308 -11.07 13.57 12.01
N CYS A 309 -11.01 14.67 12.78
CA CYS A 309 -10.34 14.70 14.08
C CYS A 309 -10.99 13.76 15.12
N GLY A 310 -12.31 13.52 15.01
CA GLY A 310 -13.04 12.59 15.88
C GLY A 310 -13.03 11.14 15.43
N LEU A 311 -12.44 10.81 14.27
CA LEU A 311 -12.64 9.52 13.62
C LEU A 311 -11.84 8.38 14.24
N ALA A 312 -10.55 8.58 14.54
CA ALA A 312 -9.69 7.50 15.06
C ALA A 312 -10.22 6.89 16.37
N PRO A 313 -10.63 7.66 17.41
CA PRO A 313 -11.25 7.09 18.61
C PRO A 313 -12.56 6.33 18.33
N ARG A 314 -13.32 6.74 17.30
CA ARG A 314 -14.55 6.06 16.90
C ARG A 314 -14.25 4.71 16.25
N ILE A 315 -13.24 4.64 15.39
CA ILE A 315 -12.80 3.38 14.74
C ILE A 315 -12.33 2.38 15.80
N ARG A 316 -11.46 2.81 16.74
CA ARG A 316 -10.97 1.96 17.84
C ARG A 316 -12.12 1.36 18.66
N LYS A 317 -13.10 2.17 19.06
CA LYS A 317 -14.29 1.67 19.79
C LYS A 317 -15.14 0.68 19.00
N LEU A 318 -15.20 0.81 17.67
CA LEU A 318 -15.92 -0.13 16.82
C LEU A 318 -15.17 -1.46 16.71
N GLU A 319 -13.84 -1.40 16.58
CA GLU A 319 -12.97 -2.57 16.52
C GLU A 319 -12.98 -3.37 17.83
N GLU A 320 -12.85 -2.70 18.98
CA GLU A 320 -12.99 -3.35 20.31
C GLU A 320 -14.32 -4.10 20.44
N ARG A 321 -15.43 -3.49 20.00
CA ARG A 321 -16.75 -4.12 20.01
C ARG A 321 -16.86 -5.30 19.05
N ALA A 322 -16.19 -5.24 17.90
CA ALA A 322 -16.15 -6.32 16.94
C ALA A 322 -15.38 -7.52 17.51
N GLN A 323 -14.22 -7.28 18.14
CA GLN A 323 -13.43 -8.31 18.81
C GLN A 323 -14.20 -8.99 19.95
N LEU A 324 -14.90 -8.22 20.80
CA LEU A 324 -15.73 -8.77 21.88
C LEU A 324 -16.89 -9.65 21.38
N ARG A 325 -17.30 -9.48 20.11
CA ARG A 325 -18.39 -10.24 19.48
C ARG A 325 -17.89 -11.34 18.56
N ALA A 326 -16.58 -11.40 18.30
CA ALA A 326 -15.98 -12.40 17.43
C ALA A 326 -16.11 -13.79 18.07
N LYS A 327 -16.62 -14.75 17.31
CA LYS A 327 -16.59 -16.18 17.68
C LYS A 327 -15.22 -16.76 17.33
N GLU A 328 -14.97 -18.01 17.69
CA GLU A 328 -13.80 -18.73 17.17
C GLU A 328 -13.76 -18.66 15.64
N SER A 329 -12.67 -18.12 15.10
CA SER A 329 -12.47 -18.06 13.66
C SER A 329 -12.34 -19.48 13.08
N PRO A 330 -13.04 -19.78 11.98
CA PRO A 330 -12.86 -21.04 11.27
C PRO A 330 -11.46 -21.11 10.63
N SER A 331 -11.03 -22.33 10.31
CA SER A 331 -9.93 -22.55 9.37
C SER A 331 -10.49 -22.66 7.96
N VAL A 332 -9.81 -22.05 7.00
CA VAL A 332 -10.17 -22.14 5.58
C VAL A 332 -8.96 -22.51 4.73
N PRO A 333 -9.13 -23.28 3.64
CA PRO A 333 -8.05 -23.61 2.73
C PRO A 333 -7.69 -22.41 1.86
N PHE A 334 -6.39 -22.16 1.67
CA PHE A 334 -5.88 -21.15 0.72
C PHE A 334 -5.19 -21.83 -0.46
N SER A 335 -5.55 -21.47 -1.69
CA SER A 335 -4.93 -22.07 -2.89
C SER A 335 -3.43 -21.72 -3.01
N TRP A 336 -3.02 -20.55 -2.50
CA TRP A 336 -1.62 -20.10 -2.47
C TRP A 336 -0.70 -20.99 -1.64
N VAL A 337 -1.23 -21.71 -0.66
CA VAL A 337 -0.49 -22.72 0.14
C VAL A 337 -0.98 -24.13 -0.21
N SER A 338 -1.29 -24.37 -1.48
CA SER A 338 -1.67 -25.68 -2.01
C SER A 338 -2.89 -26.31 -1.31
N GLY A 339 -3.85 -25.48 -0.89
CA GLY A 339 -5.08 -25.91 -0.23
C GLY A 339 -4.93 -26.26 1.26
N ARG A 340 -3.77 -25.96 1.87
CA ARG A 340 -3.60 -26.10 3.31
C ARG A 340 -4.47 -25.09 4.06
N GLU A 341 -5.00 -25.51 5.21
CA GLU A 341 -5.93 -24.72 6.00
C GLU A 341 -5.21 -23.77 6.95
N VAL A 342 -5.67 -22.51 6.97
CA VAL A 342 -5.18 -21.48 7.87
C VAL A 342 -6.36 -20.89 8.63
N LYS A 343 -6.18 -20.65 9.93
CA LYS A 343 -7.19 -20.00 10.76
C LYS A 343 -7.37 -18.53 10.34
N LEU A 344 -8.61 -18.12 10.14
CA LEU A 344 -8.95 -16.72 9.83
C LEU A 344 -8.71 -15.77 11.01
#